data_AF-A0A4R3TCS7-F1
#
_entry.id   AF-A0A4R3TCS7-F1
#
_cell.length_a   1.000
_cell.length_b   1.000
_cell.length_c   1.000
_cell.angle_alpha   90.00
_cell.angle_beta   90.00
_cell.angle_gamma   90.00
#
_symmetry.space_group_name_H-M   'P 1'
#
loop_
_entity.id
_entity.type
_entity.pdbx_description
1 polymer ?
#
loop_
_entity_poly.entity_id
_entity_poly.type
_entity_poly.pdbx_seq_one_letter_code
_entity_poly.pdbx_strand_id
1 'polypeptide(L)'
;MGLILVFFLGIFNFAAHKAVLESGHRMLSQIPWFFQPLGGRFSLVVEFVMLLGAMIAVAGGSAGWAWVYILYSGLNGLSAWLISSGRL
;
A
#
# COMPACT_ATOMS: atom_id res chain seq x y z
N MET A 1 -13.46 8.83 -14.52
CA MET A 1 -12.03 8.57 -14.82
C MET A 1 -11.19 8.39 -13.54
N GLY A 2 -11.14 9.39 -12.64
CA GLY A 2 -10.29 9.34 -11.43
C GLY A 2 -10.53 8.15 -10.50
N LEU A 3 -11.79 7.75 -10.30
CA LEU A 3 -12.15 6.55 -9.52
C LEU A 3 -11.53 5.26 -10.05
N ILE A 4 -11.57 5.07 -11.37
CA ILE A 4 -11.03 3.87 -12.04
C ILE A 4 -9.51 3.84 -11.85
N LEU A 5 -8.84 4.97 -12.04
CA LEU A 5 -7.39 5.09 -11.82
C LEU A 5 -7.01 4.77 -10.37
N VAL A 6 -7.66 5.42 -9.41
CA VAL A 6 -7.41 5.21 -7.96
C VAL A 6 -7.63 3.75 -7.57
N PHE A 7 -8.67 3.11 -8.12
CA PHE A 7 -8.94 1.69 -7.88
C PHE A 7 -7.80 0.79 -8.39
N PHE A 8 -7.34 0.98 -9.63
CA PHE A 8 -6.21 0.20 -10.17
C PHE A 8 -4.89 0.45 -9.43
N LEU A 9 -4.65 1.69 -9.01
CA LEU A 9 -3.52 2.03 -8.14
C LEU A 9 -3.61 1.30 -6.80
N GLY A 10 -4.80 1.22 -6.22
CA GLY A 10 -5.08 0.39 -5.06
C GLY A 10 -4.67 -1.06 -5.29
N ILE A 11 -5.15 -1.70 -6.36
CA ILE A 11 -4.80 -3.09 -6.70
C ILE A 11 -3.27 -3.28 -6.76
N PHE A 12 -2.58 -2.37 -7.43
CA PHE A 12 -1.12 -2.42 -7.53
C PHE A 12 -0.46 -2.30 -6.15
N ASN A 13 -0.91 -1.37 -5.32
CA ASN A 13 -0.31 -1.13 -4.01
C ASN A 13 -0.54 -2.31 -3.05
N PHE A 14 -1.73 -2.91 -3.08
CA PHE A 14 -2.03 -4.15 -2.36
C PHE A 14 -1.15 -5.32 -2.83
N ALA A 15 -0.95 -5.46 -4.14
CA ALA A 15 -0.08 -6.49 -4.70
C ALA A 15 1.38 -6.28 -4.29
N ALA A 16 1.86 -5.03 -4.32
CA ALA A 16 3.21 -4.67 -3.89
C ALA A 16 3.43 -4.95 -2.39
N HIS A 17 2.50 -4.52 -1.52
CA HIS A 17 2.56 -4.83 -0.10
C HIS A 17 2.53 -6.33 0.15
N LYS A 18 1.65 -7.08 -0.53
CA LYS A 18 1.60 -8.54 -0.41
C LYS A 18 2.91 -9.19 -0.86
N ALA A 19 3.50 -8.74 -1.95
CA ALA A 19 4.78 -9.24 -2.45
C ALA A 19 5.91 -8.99 -1.45
N VAL A 20 5.96 -7.82 -0.79
CA VAL A 20 6.91 -7.53 0.28
C VAL A 20 6.70 -8.46 1.48
N LEU A 21 5.46 -8.68 1.91
CA LEU A 21 5.14 -9.59 3.00
C LEU A 21 5.52 -11.04 2.69
N GLU A 22 5.26 -11.50 1.46
CA GLU A 22 5.56 -12.85 1.02
C GLU A 22 7.05 -13.04 0.67
N SER A 23 7.80 -11.96 0.41
CA SER A 23 9.24 -12.01 0.12
C SER A 23 10.10 -12.50 1.29
N GLY A 24 9.55 -12.59 2.51
CA GLY A 24 10.22 -13.26 3.64
C GLY A 24 11.53 -12.62 4.07
N HIS A 25 11.77 -11.35 3.73
CA HIS A 25 13.02 -10.66 4.06
C HIS A 25 13.26 -10.61 5.58
N ARG A 26 14.52 -10.82 6.00
CA ARG A 26 15.01 -10.86 7.40
C ARG A 26 14.58 -9.69 8.32
N MET A 27 14.02 -8.61 7.79
CA MET A 27 13.41 -7.55 8.59
C MET A 27 12.11 -7.99 9.28
N LEU A 28 11.30 -8.87 8.68
CA LEU A 28 10.09 -9.42 9.32
C LEU A 28 10.44 -10.39 10.47
N SER A 29 11.63 -11.00 10.45
CA SER A 29 12.13 -11.83 11.54
C SER A 29 12.64 -11.04 12.76
N GLN A 30 12.76 -9.71 12.68
CA GLN A 30 13.09 -8.85 13.83
C GLN A 30 11.87 -8.28 14.53
N ILE A 31 10.66 -8.51 14.01
CA ILE A 31 9.42 -8.09 14.67
C ILE A 31 9.11 -9.09 15.79
N PRO A 32 8.84 -8.64 17.03
CA PRO A 32 8.53 -9.52 18.14
C PRO A 32 7.41 -10.51 17.76
N TRP A 33 7.57 -11.78 18.13
CA TRP A 33 6.64 -12.87 17.78
C TRP A 33 5.16 -12.54 18.04
N PHE A 34 4.88 -11.73 19.07
CA PHE A 34 3.54 -11.26 19.39
C PHE A 34 2.89 -10.38 18.29
N PHE A 35 3.70 -9.67 17.51
CA PHE A 35 3.26 -8.81 16.42
C PHE A 35 3.46 -9.43 15.03
N GLN A 36 4.01 -10.63 14.89
CA GLN A 36 4.15 -11.30 13.59
C GLN A 36 2.83 -11.47 12.81
N PRO A 37 1.67 -11.81 13.43
CA PRO A 37 0.41 -11.90 12.68
C PRO A 37 -0.20 -10.53 12.35
N LEU A 38 0.14 -9.47 13.10
CA LEU A 38 -0.36 -8.10 12.87
C LEU A 38 0.56 -7.25 11.99
N GLY A 39 1.87 -7.39 12.10
CA GLY A 39 2.86 -6.49 11.50
C GLY A 39 2.85 -6.48 9.98
N GLY A 40 2.42 -7.58 9.36
CA GLY A 40 2.21 -7.63 7.92
C GLY A 40 0.81 -7.21 7.49
N ARG A 41 -0.21 -7.81 8.11
CA ARG A 41 -1.63 -7.64 7.73
C ARG A 41 -2.19 -6.28 8.09
N PHE A 42 -1.69 -5.62 9.14
CA PHE A 42 -2.12 -4.29 9.51
C PHE A 42 -1.79 -3.26 8.43
N SER A 43 -0.67 -3.41 7.72
CA SER A 43 -0.33 -2.54 6.59
C SER A 43 -1.39 -2.59 5.49
N LEU A 44 -1.95 -3.78 5.21
CA LEU A 44 -3.03 -3.96 4.23
C LEU A 44 -4.34 -3.33 4.70
N VAL A 45 -4.61 -3.33 6.02
CA VAL A 45 -5.79 -2.65 6.59
C VAL A 45 -5.66 -1.14 6.46
N VAL A 46 -4.48 -0.59 6.79
CA VAL A 46 -4.20 0.84 6.61
C VAL A 46 -4.32 1.22 5.13
N GLU A 47 -3.77 0.40 4.24
CA GLU A 47 -3.87 0.60 2.80
C GLU A 47 -5.33 0.61 2.33
N PHE A 48 -6.16 -0.29 2.87
CA PHE A 48 -7.58 -0.36 2.55
C PHE A 48 -8.32 0.91 2.98
N VAL A 49 -8.06 1.39 4.19
CA VAL A 49 -8.69 2.60 4.72
C VAL A 49 -8.28 3.83 3.90
N MET A 50 -7.01 3.92 3.50
CA MET A 50 -6.50 4.99 2.64
C MET A 50 -7.15 4.97 1.26
N LEU A 51 -7.20 3.79 0.61
CA LEU A 51 -7.87 3.62 -0.68
C LEU A 51 -9.35 3.98 -0.61
N LEU A 52 -10.05 3.47 0.40
CA LEU A 52 -11.47 3.70 0.60
C LEU A 52 -11.76 5.19 0.78
N GLY A 53 -10.98 5.88 1.62
CA GLY A 53 -11.08 7.32 1.82
C GLY A 53 -10.85 8.11 0.52
N ALA A 54 -9.82 7.75 -0.25
CA ALA A 54 -9.55 8.37 -1.55
C ALA A 54 -10.68 8.14 -2.55
N MET A 55 -11.23 6.93 -2.62
CA MET A 55 -12.36 6.62 -3.52
C MET A 55 -13.62 7.38 -3.12
N ILE A 56 -13.96 7.47 -1.83
CA ILE A 56 -15.09 8.27 -1.34
C ILE A 56 -14.90 9.74 -1.71
N ALA A 57 -13.72 10.31 -1.49
CA ALA A 57 -13.45 11.71 -1.78
C ALA A 57 -13.53 12.03 -3.28
N VAL A 58 -12.98 11.15 -4.13
CA VAL A 58 -13.07 11.30 -5.59
C VAL A 58 -14.49 11.10 -6.09
N ALA A 59 -15.26 10.16 -5.52
CA ALA A 59 -16.67 9.98 -5.82
C ALA A 59 -17.50 11.22 -5.44
N GLY A 60 -17.14 11.89 -4.34
CA GLY A 60 -17.73 13.17 -3.90
C GLY A 60 -17.31 14.39 -4.74
N GLY A 61 -16.56 14.21 -5.83
CA GLY A 61 -16.14 15.28 -6.75
C GLY A 61 -14.81 15.94 -6.40
N SER A 62 -14.13 15.52 -5.35
CA SER A 62 -12.84 16.10 -4.95
C SER A 62 -11.68 15.41 -5.67
N ALA A 63 -11.44 15.81 -6.92
CA ALA A 63 -10.42 15.22 -7.78
C ALA A 63 -8.98 15.35 -7.26
N GLY A 64 -8.70 16.31 -6.36
CA GLY A 64 -7.39 16.48 -5.74
C GLY A 64 -6.90 15.25 -4.98
N TRP A 65 -7.82 14.48 -4.38
CA TRP A 65 -7.49 13.25 -3.66
C TRP A 65 -6.97 12.14 -4.57
N ALA A 66 -7.35 12.13 -5.85
CA ALA A 66 -6.79 11.19 -6.82
C ALA A 66 -5.28 11.42 -6.99
N TRP A 67 -4.84 12.68 -7.07
CA TRP A 67 -3.42 13.02 -7.20
C TRP A 67 -2.60 12.68 -5.95
N VAL A 68 -3.17 12.93 -4.77
CA VAL A 68 -2.56 12.51 -3.50
C VAL A 68 -2.37 11.00 -3.47
N TYR A 69 -3.40 10.24 -3.87
CA TYR A 69 -3.34 8.79 -3.87
C TYR A 69 -2.38 8.23 -4.93
N ILE A 70 -2.26 8.88 -6.09
CA ILE A 70 -1.25 8.55 -7.12
C ILE A 70 0.16 8.71 -6.55
N LEU A 71 0.47 9.86 -5.93
CA LEU A 71 1.78 10.11 -5.35
C LEU A 71 2.10 9.10 -4.24
N TYR A 72 1.14 8.87 -3.34
CA TYR A 72 1.25 7.91 -2.26
C TYR A 72 1.55 6.49 -2.77
N SER A 73 0.79 6.01 -3.74
CA SER A 73 0.98 4.68 -4.33
C SER A 73 2.33 4.56 -5.05
N GLY A 74 2.80 5.62 -5.71
CA GLY A 74 4.12 5.65 -6.34
C GLY A 74 5.25 5.51 -5.33
N LEU A 75 5.14 6.20 -4.19
CA LEU A 75 6.11 6.09 -3.09
C LEU A 75 6.08 4.69 -2.46
N ASN A 76 4.90 4.16 -2.16
CA ASN A 76 4.78 2.81 -1.60
C ASN A 76 5.31 1.74 -2.57
N GLY A 77 5.03 1.86 -3.86
CA GLY A 77 5.59 0.97 -4.89
C GLY A 77 7.12 1.04 -4.94
N LEU A 78 7.70 2.24 -4.86
CA LEU A 78 9.15 2.43 -4.81
C LEU A 78 9.75 1.81 -3.55
N SER A 79 9.15 2.05 -2.38
CA SER A 79 9.56 1.45 -1.11
C SER A 79 9.51 -0.08 -1.17
N ALA A 80 8.41 -0.63 -1.69
CA ALA A 80 8.25 -2.06 -1.88
C ALA A 80 9.32 -2.65 -2.80
N TRP A 81 9.62 -1.98 -3.92
CA TRP A 81 10.67 -2.39 -4.84
C TRP A 81 12.07 -2.36 -4.21
N LEU A 82 12.39 -1.31 -3.45
CA LEU A 82 13.68 -1.19 -2.77
C LEU A 82 13.89 -2.32 -1.76
N ILE A 83 12.85 -2.61 -0.97
CA ILE A 83 12.85 -3.71 0.01
C ILE A 83 12.95 -5.07 -0.70
N SER A 84 12.10 -5.32 -1.70
CA SER A 84 12.08 -6.63 -2.38
C SER A 84 13.34 -6.89 -3.21
N SER A 85 14.02 -5.83 -3.68
CA SER A 85 15.28 -5.94 -4.43
C SER A 85 16.50 -6.07 -3.53
N GLY A 86 16.35 -6.07 -2.20
CA GLY A 86 17.45 -6.08 -1.25
C GLY A 86 18.38 -4.87 -1.35
N ARG A 87 17.87 -3.74 -1.88
CA ARG A 87 18.60 -2.46 -1.94
C ARG A 87 18.49 -1.69 -0.62
N LEU A 88 17.61 -2.14 0.27
CA LEU A 88 17.29 -1.65 1.62
C LEU A 88 17.09 -2.88 2.53
#